data_AF-A0A6M4WW91-F1
#
_entry.id   AF-A0A6M4WW91-F1
#
_cell.length_a   1.000
_cell.length_b   1.000
_cell.length_c   1.000
_cell.angle_alpha   90.00
_cell.angle_beta   90.00
_cell.angle_gamma   90.00
#
_symmetry.space_group_name_H-M   'P 1'
#
loop_
_entity.id
_entity.type
_entity.pdbx_description
1 polymer ?
#
loop_
_entity_poly.entity_id
_entity_poly.type
_entity_poly.pdbx_seq_one_letter_code
_entity_poly.pdbx_strand_id
1 'polypeptide(L)'
;MTLLGTFRGNPRNDLGWLNSAGRPDPDVTFHRANLPRVGLDDVATAATGVMCSVPLYLADGDTITNLTFISGGTAAGTPTNYFFALYSGAGALLAQSADQLTAAWAADTAKTLALSTAQKITKSGIYYAAISVTATTVPTLVGTIGAKPVLTGEGNLAQTSGSSLTGTAPATIATPAFKRQVPLVIAT
;
A
#
# COMPACT_ATOMS: atom_id res chain seq x y z
N MET A 1 -28.93 7.36 37.26
CA MET A 1 -28.22 8.60 36.88
C MET A 1 -27.10 8.79 37.90
N THR A 2 -25.88 8.35 37.57
CA THR A 2 -24.73 8.44 38.48
C THR A 2 -23.67 9.36 37.86
N LEU A 3 -23.40 10.41 38.62
CA LEU A 3 -22.88 11.72 38.22
C LEU A 3 -21.34 11.80 38.20
N LEU A 4 -20.62 10.67 38.18
CA LEU A 4 -19.15 10.64 38.33
C LEU A 4 -18.45 9.56 37.47
N GLY A 5 -18.97 9.28 36.27
CA GLY A 5 -18.21 8.57 35.23
C GLY A 5 -17.78 9.55 34.16
N THR A 6 -16.48 9.80 33.99
CA THR A 6 -15.97 10.63 32.88
C THR A 6 -16.38 9.97 31.58
N PHE A 7 -17.21 10.66 30.80
CA PHE A 7 -17.58 10.23 29.46
C PHE A 7 -16.30 10.18 28.61
N ARG A 8 -15.78 8.99 28.31
CA ARG A 8 -14.53 8.79 27.54
C ARG A 8 -14.74 8.84 26.02
N GLY A 9 -15.84 9.45 25.58
CA GLY A 9 -16.21 9.59 24.17
C GLY A 9 -16.24 11.06 23.76
N ASN A 10 -15.96 11.35 22.50
CA ASN A 10 -16.13 12.69 21.95
C ASN A 10 -17.64 13.00 21.88
N PRO A 11 -18.15 14.08 22.50
CA PRO A 11 -19.58 14.41 22.55
C PRO A 11 -20.21 14.79 21.19
N ARG A 12 -19.41 14.90 20.12
CA ARG A 12 -19.85 14.84 18.71
C ARG A 12 -18.97 13.87 17.94
N ASN A 13 -19.55 12.79 17.45
CA ASN A 13 -18.86 11.66 16.81
C ASN A 13 -18.97 11.67 15.27
N ASP A 14 -19.30 12.80 14.66
CA ASP A 14 -19.58 12.87 13.22
C ASP A 14 -18.33 12.61 12.36
N LEU A 15 -17.14 12.69 12.97
CA LEU A 15 -15.83 12.42 12.34
C LEU A 15 -15.03 11.32 13.05
N GLY A 16 -15.63 10.57 13.99
CA GLY A 16 -14.90 9.51 14.72
C GLY A 16 -14.41 8.37 13.84
N TRP A 17 -15.06 8.16 12.69
CA TRP A 17 -14.66 7.20 11.66
C TRP A 17 -13.32 7.55 10.98
N LEU A 18 -12.89 8.82 11.01
CA LEU A 18 -11.55 9.21 10.56
C LEU A 18 -10.46 8.79 11.57
N ASN A 19 -10.82 8.67 12.85
CA ASN A 19 -9.92 8.34 13.95
C ASN A 19 -9.84 6.81 14.22
N SER A 20 -10.87 6.05 13.83
CA SER A 20 -10.87 4.58 13.91
C SER A 20 -10.25 3.86 12.71
N ALA A 21 -9.72 4.59 11.71
CA ALA A 21 -9.09 4.02 10.50
C ALA A 21 -7.84 3.15 10.72
N GLY A 22 -7.43 2.89 11.98
CA GLY A 22 -6.29 2.02 12.30
C GLY A 22 -6.38 1.26 13.63
N ARG A 23 -7.52 1.29 14.34
CA ARG A 23 -7.71 0.46 15.54
C ARG A 23 -8.43 -0.83 15.10
N PRO A 24 -7.80 -2.02 15.24
CA PRO A 24 -8.52 -3.27 15.04
C PRO A 24 -9.65 -3.32 16.06
N ASP A 25 -10.87 -3.34 15.57
CA ASP A 25 -12.00 -3.84 16.34
C ASP A 25 -11.79 -5.36 16.46
N PRO A 26 -11.83 -5.96 17.67
CA PRO A 26 -11.64 -7.39 17.86
C PRO A 26 -12.63 -8.28 17.08
N ASP A 27 -13.75 -7.73 16.59
CA ASP A 27 -14.73 -8.43 15.76
C ASP A 27 -14.57 -8.18 14.25
N VAL A 28 -13.54 -7.44 13.81
CA VAL A 28 -13.33 -7.02 12.41
C VAL A 28 -11.99 -7.49 11.86
N THR A 29 -11.96 -7.89 10.59
CA THR A 29 -10.76 -8.33 9.86
C THR A 29 -9.59 -7.35 10.05
N PHE A 30 -8.47 -7.89 10.56
CA PHE A 30 -7.22 -7.15 10.72
C PHE A 30 -6.81 -6.49 9.41
N HIS A 31 -6.53 -5.19 9.45
CA HIS A 31 -5.95 -4.48 8.31
C HIS A 31 -5.09 -3.29 8.74
N ARG A 32 -4.09 -2.96 7.91
CA ARG A 32 -3.25 -1.76 7.99
C ARG A 32 -3.33 -1.00 6.68
N ALA A 33 -3.58 0.30 6.72
CA ALA A 33 -3.57 1.16 5.54
C ALA A 33 -2.53 2.26 5.67
N ASN A 34 -1.94 2.71 4.55
CA ASN A 34 -0.96 3.80 4.56
C ASN A 34 -1.60 5.21 4.46
N LEU A 35 -2.83 5.31 3.97
CA LEU A 35 -3.53 6.57 3.75
C LEU A 35 -4.92 6.56 4.41
N PRO A 36 -5.44 7.73 4.82
CA PRO A 36 -6.84 7.86 5.24
C PRO A 36 -7.78 7.63 4.05
N ARG A 37 -9.04 7.28 4.32
CA ARG A 37 -10.07 7.09 3.28
C ARG A 37 -10.61 8.38 2.66
N VAL A 38 -10.10 9.54 3.09
CA VAL A 38 -10.51 10.86 2.59
C VAL A 38 -9.40 11.51 1.80
N GLY A 39 -9.74 12.34 0.82
CA GLY A 39 -8.76 13.01 -0.05
C GLY A 39 -8.04 12.03 -0.99
N LEU A 40 -8.72 10.94 -1.34
CA LEU A 40 -8.27 9.99 -2.34
C LEU A 40 -8.77 10.40 -3.73
N ASP A 41 -7.94 10.18 -4.73
CA ASP A 41 -8.15 10.49 -6.14
C ASP A 41 -7.44 9.43 -7.02
N ASP A 42 -7.63 9.52 -8.33
CA ASP A 42 -6.92 8.71 -9.31
C ASP A 42 -5.49 9.21 -9.47
N VAL A 43 -4.53 8.36 -9.08
CA VAL A 43 -3.12 8.67 -9.19
C VAL A 43 -2.41 7.69 -10.12
N ALA A 44 -1.45 8.21 -10.90
CA ALA A 44 -0.63 7.35 -11.76
C ALA A 44 0.15 6.32 -10.93
N THR A 45 0.21 5.08 -11.42
CA THR A 45 1.18 4.06 -10.99
C THR A 45 2.60 4.47 -11.43
N ALA A 46 3.59 3.58 -11.30
CA ALA A 46 4.83 3.68 -12.03
C ALA A 46 4.65 3.41 -13.54
N ALA A 47 5.70 3.66 -14.32
CA ALA A 47 5.74 3.26 -15.72
C ALA A 47 5.71 1.71 -15.87
N THR A 48 5.44 1.25 -17.09
CA THR A 48 5.40 -0.19 -17.40
C THR A 48 6.73 -0.86 -17.03
N GLY A 49 6.66 -1.98 -16.29
CA GLY A 49 7.85 -2.70 -15.82
C GLY A 49 8.68 -1.95 -14.79
N VAL A 50 8.13 -0.93 -14.12
CA VAL A 50 8.79 -0.21 -13.01
C VAL A 50 7.99 -0.44 -11.74
N MET A 51 8.69 -0.65 -10.62
CA MET A 51 8.05 -0.85 -9.33
C MET A 51 7.75 0.50 -8.66
N CYS A 52 6.53 0.69 -8.17
CA CYS A 52 6.15 1.74 -7.24
C CYS A 52 6.12 1.15 -5.83
N SER A 53 6.77 1.78 -4.86
CA SER A 53 6.69 1.40 -3.44
C SER A 53 6.24 2.56 -2.58
N VAL A 54 5.43 2.25 -1.56
CA VAL A 54 4.87 3.20 -0.61
C VAL A 54 5.15 2.74 0.81
N PRO A 55 5.46 3.67 1.73
CA PRO A 55 5.66 3.33 3.13
C PRO A 55 4.33 2.90 3.74
N LEU A 56 4.40 1.86 4.57
CA LEU A 56 3.30 1.32 5.35
C LEU A 56 3.82 1.06 6.76
N TYR A 57 3.18 1.66 7.75
CA TYR A 57 3.52 1.37 9.14
C TYR A 57 2.90 0.04 9.55
N LEU A 58 3.74 -0.88 10.03
CA LEU A 58 3.32 -2.17 10.58
C LEU A 58 3.79 -2.27 12.03
N ALA A 59 2.98 -2.91 12.87
CA ALA A 59 3.31 -3.14 14.27
C ALA A 59 3.92 -4.53 14.47
N ASP A 60 4.78 -4.67 15.49
CA ASP A 60 5.25 -5.96 15.96
C ASP A 60 4.06 -6.88 16.32
N GLY A 61 4.12 -8.12 15.84
CA GLY A 61 3.06 -9.11 15.97
C GLY A 61 2.06 -9.14 14.79
N ASP A 62 2.02 -8.11 13.93
CA ASP A 62 1.19 -8.12 12.73
C ASP A 62 1.60 -9.31 11.82
N THR A 63 0.63 -10.06 11.30
CA THR A 63 0.88 -11.13 10.32
C THR A 63 0.27 -10.72 8.99
N ILE A 64 1.12 -10.42 8.01
CA ILE A 64 0.68 -9.94 6.70
C ILE A 64 0.61 -11.11 5.73
N THR A 65 -0.58 -11.35 5.20
CA THR A 65 -0.88 -12.45 4.28
C THR A 65 -1.24 -11.95 2.89
N ASN A 66 -1.81 -10.75 2.79
CA ASN A 66 -2.25 -10.18 1.53
C ASN A 66 -1.91 -8.69 1.46
N LEU A 67 -1.72 -8.22 0.22
CA LEU A 67 -1.66 -6.79 -0.11
C LEU A 67 -2.79 -6.46 -1.07
N THR A 68 -3.42 -5.31 -0.83
CA THR A 68 -4.50 -4.80 -1.67
C THR A 68 -4.14 -3.43 -2.21
N PHE A 69 -4.19 -3.30 -3.53
CA PHE A 69 -4.18 -2.03 -4.26
C PHE A 69 -5.50 -1.90 -5.00
N ILE A 70 -6.00 -0.67 -5.17
CA ILE A 70 -7.27 -0.41 -5.83
C ILE A 70 -6.96 0.35 -7.11
N SER A 71 -7.39 -0.16 -8.25
CA SER A 71 -7.29 0.61 -9.50
C SER A 71 -8.30 1.75 -9.48
N GLY A 72 -7.91 2.90 -10.00
CA GLY A 72 -8.79 4.02 -10.29
C GLY A 72 -9.55 3.82 -11.61
N GLY A 73 -9.93 4.92 -12.25
CA GLY A 73 -10.71 4.94 -13.48
C GLY A 73 -10.01 4.39 -14.73
N THR A 74 -8.70 4.10 -14.68
CA THR A 74 -7.96 3.46 -15.79
C THR A 74 -7.60 2.03 -15.45
N ALA A 75 -8.11 1.09 -16.25
CA ALA A 75 -7.79 -0.34 -16.18
C ALA A 75 -6.39 -0.66 -16.72
N ALA A 76 -5.88 -1.84 -16.37
CA ALA A 76 -4.65 -2.37 -16.96
C ALA A 76 -4.91 -2.90 -18.39
N GLY A 77 -4.31 -2.27 -19.40
CA GLY A 77 -4.42 -2.66 -20.81
C GLY A 77 -3.43 -3.76 -21.17
N THR A 78 -3.94 -4.93 -21.57
CA THR A 78 -3.14 -6.13 -21.93
C THR A 78 -1.92 -6.35 -21.03
N PRO A 79 -2.12 -6.68 -19.74
CA PRO A 79 -1.00 -6.97 -18.83
C PRO A 79 -0.18 -8.15 -19.36
N THR A 80 1.14 -8.08 -19.21
CA THR A 80 2.05 -9.20 -19.44
C THR A 80 2.51 -9.83 -18.13
N ASN A 81 2.68 -9.02 -17.09
CA ASN A 81 2.97 -9.45 -15.73
C ASN A 81 2.57 -8.36 -14.73
N TYR A 82 2.18 -8.76 -13.52
CA TYR A 82 2.10 -7.87 -12.38
C TYR A 82 2.14 -8.63 -11.07
N PHE A 83 2.69 -8.00 -10.05
CA PHE A 83 2.85 -8.56 -8.71
C PHE A 83 2.77 -7.48 -7.65
N PHE A 84 2.49 -7.90 -6.41
CA PHE A 84 2.69 -7.08 -5.21
C PHE A 84 3.81 -7.65 -4.35
N ALA A 85 4.52 -6.79 -3.65
CA ALA A 85 5.62 -7.20 -2.79
C ALA A 85 5.68 -6.40 -1.49
N LEU A 86 6.17 -7.03 -0.43
CA LEU A 86 6.45 -6.41 0.85
C LEU A 86 7.96 -6.39 1.07
N TYR A 87 8.48 -5.23 1.44
CA TYR A 87 9.88 -5.00 1.75
C TYR A 87 10.03 -4.47 3.18
N SER A 88 11.19 -4.73 3.77
CA SER A 88 11.58 -4.14 5.06
C SER A 88 11.81 -2.64 4.94
N GLY A 89 11.91 -1.94 6.07
CA GLY A 89 12.30 -0.52 6.09
C GLY A 89 13.69 -0.24 5.52
N ALA A 90 14.56 -1.24 5.44
CA ALA A 90 15.86 -1.15 4.77
C ALA A 90 15.77 -1.43 3.25
N GLY A 91 14.57 -1.73 2.73
CA GLY A 91 14.33 -2.01 1.32
C GLY A 91 14.68 -3.44 0.91
N ALA A 92 14.84 -4.39 1.83
CA ALA A 92 15.06 -5.81 1.50
C ALA A 92 13.72 -6.55 1.29
N LEU A 93 13.62 -7.38 0.25
CA LEU A 93 12.40 -8.13 -0.07
C LEU A 93 12.09 -9.14 1.05
N LEU A 94 10.86 -9.08 1.57
CA LEU A 94 10.36 -10.01 2.58
C LEU A 94 9.45 -11.07 1.97
N ALA A 95 8.52 -10.63 1.11
CA ALA A 95 7.63 -11.51 0.38
C ALA A 95 7.10 -10.84 -0.89
N GLN A 96 6.64 -11.66 -1.82
CA GLN A 96 5.88 -11.21 -2.98
C GLN A 96 4.68 -12.11 -3.21
N SER A 97 3.70 -11.64 -3.98
CA SER A 97 2.66 -12.48 -4.55
C SER A 97 3.20 -13.35 -5.68
N ALA A 98 2.39 -14.31 -6.13
CA ALA A 98 2.58 -14.91 -7.44
C ALA A 98 2.43 -13.83 -8.54
N ASP A 99 3.18 -13.98 -9.63
CA ASP A 99 2.93 -13.20 -10.84
C ASP A 99 1.56 -13.55 -11.40
N GLN A 100 0.81 -12.52 -11.77
CA GLN A 100 -0.54 -12.64 -12.30
C GLN A 100 -0.56 -12.74 -13.84
N LEU A 101 0.59 -12.67 -14.49
CA LEU A 101 0.74 -12.82 -15.95
C LEU A 101 -0.21 -11.87 -16.68
N THR A 102 -1.11 -12.43 -17.50
CA THR A 102 -2.08 -11.70 -18.33
C THR A 102 -3.45 -11.52 -17.66
N ALA A 103 -3.56 -11.76 -16.35
CA ALA A 103 -4.84 -11.64 -15.66
C ALA A 103 -5.39 -10.21 -15.77
N ALA A 104 -6.69 -10.08 -16.02
CA ALA A 104 -7.30 -8.78 -16.19
C ALA A 104 -7.40 -8.02 -14.85
N TRP A 105 -7.11 -6.72 -14.92
CA TRP A 105 -7.38 -5.78 -13.84
C TRP A 105 -8.21 -4.62 -14.39
N ALA A 106 -9.53 -4.72 -14.20
CA ALA A 106 -10.50 -3.70 -14.57
C ALA A 106 -10.33 -2.43 -13.74
N ALA A 107 -10.88 -1.31 -14.23
CA ALA A 107 -10.96 -0.06 -13.48
C ALA A 107 -11.80 -0.23 -12.19
N ASP A 108 -11.63 0.69 -11.24
CA ASP A 108 -12.42 0.78 -10.00
C ASP A 108 -12.50 -0.52 -9.19
N THR A 109 -11.47 -1.37 -9.30
CA THR A 109 -11.44 -2.71 -8.73
C THR A 109 -10.33 -2.84 -7.71
N ALA A 110 -10.69 -3.22 -6.49
CA ALA A 110 -9.75 -3.68 -5.48
C ALA A 110 -9.12 -5.00 -5.93
N LYS A 111 -7.79 -5.00 -6.06
CA LYS A 111 -7.01 -6.20 -6.33
C LYS A 111 -6.28 -6.59 -5.07
N THR A 112 -6.67 -7.72 -4.49
CA THR A 112 -6.03 -8.33 -3.32
C THR A 112 -5.24 -9.53 -3.79
N LEU A 113 -3.93 -9.55 -3.54
CA LEU A 113 -3.05 -10.67 -3.86
C LEU A 113 -2.44 -11.24 -2.60
N ALA A 114 -2.49 -12.57 -2.48
CA ALA A 114 -1.83 -13.30 -1.42
C ALA A 114 -0.32 -13.28 -1.63
N LEU A 115 0.41 -13.03 -0.55
CA LEU A 115 1.86 -13.21 -0.50
C LEU A 115 2.15 -14.72 -0.48
N SER A 116 3.15 -15.16 -1.25
CA SER A 116 3.58 -16.57 -1.28
C SER A 116 4.07 -17.07 0.08
N THR A 117 4.44 -16.16 0.98
CA THR A 117 4.80 -16.48 2.36
C THR A 117 4.24 -15.40 3.27
N ALA A 118 3.41 -15.80 4.24
CA ALA A 118 2.90 -14.88 5.26
C ALA A 118 4.06 -14.28 6.06
N GLN A 119 4.03 -12.96 6.26
CA GLN A 119 5.11 -12.22 6.92
C GLN A 119 4.70 -11.81 8.32
N LYS A 120 5.31 -12.45 9.32
CA LYS A 120 5.19 -12.02 10.72
C LYS A 120 6.15 -10.86 10.99
N ILE A 121 5.58 -9.72 11.34
CA ILE A 121 6.35 -8.52 11.69
C ILE A 121 6.90 -8.69 13.10
N THR A 122 8.22 -8.55 13.24
CA THR A 122 8.94 -8.74 14.52
C THR A 122 9.43 -7.44 15.13
N LYS A 123 9.21 -6.32 14.44
CA LYS A 123 9.59 -4.98 14.89
C LYS A 123 8.66 -3.96 14.27
N SER A 124 8.02 -3.15 15.11
CA SER A 124 7.20 -2.04 14.64
C SER A 124 8.05 -1.03 13.86
N GLY A 125 7.51 -0.53 12.75
CA GLY A 125 8.21 0.46 11.94
C GLY A 125 7.62 0.63 10.54
N ILE A 126 8.35 1.35 9.71
CA ILE A 126 8.01 1.53 8.30
C ILE A 126 8.52 0.33 7.51
N TYR A 127 7.60 -0.26 6.76
CA TYR A 127 7.83 -1.25 5.72
C TYR A 127 7.41 -0.63 4.39
N TYR A 128 7.75 -1.28 3.27
CA TYR A 128 7.33 -0.80 1.96
C TYR A 128 6.47 -1.85 1.27
N ALA A 129 5.23 -1.48 0.96
CA ALA A 129 4.41 -2.26 0.05
C ALA A 129 4.64 -1.75 -1.37
N ALA A 130 4.77 -2.67 -2.31
CA ALA A 130 5.17 -2.36 -3.67
C ALA A 130 4.27 -3.05 -4.69
N ILE A 131 4.16 -2.41 -5.84
CA ILE A 131 3.42 -2.86 -7.00
C ILE A 131 4.27 -2.64 -8.25
N SER A 132 4.33 -3.63 -9.12
CA SER A 132 4.85 -3.49 -10.48
C SER A 132 3.83 -4.04 -11.45
N VAL A 133 3.57 -3.30 -12.53
CA VAL A 133 2.67 -3.72 -13.60
C VAL A 133 3.38 -3.48 -14.93
N THR A 134 3.43 -4.51 -15.76
CA THR A 134 3.87 -4.42 -17.16
C THR A 134 2.65 -4.64 -18.04
N ALA A 135 2.31 -3.62 -18.81
CA ALA A 135 1.10 -3.52 -19.59
C ALA A 135 1.29 -2.49 -20.71
N THR A 136 0.44 -2.50 -21.74
CA THR A 136 0.42 -1.41 -22.74
C THR A 136 -0.12 -0.13 -22.12
N THR A 137 -1.10 -0.27 -21.22
CA THR A 137 -1.65 0.80 -20.39
C THR A 137 -1.58 0.36 -18.93
N VAL A 138 -0.78 1.04 -18.13
CA VAL A 138 -0.68 0.77 -16.69
C VAL A 138 -1.92 1.35 -15.98
N PRO A 139 -2.55 0.65 -15.01
CA PRO A 139 -3.72 1.17 -14.33
C PRO A 139 -3.38 2.44 -13.51
N THR A 140 -4.33 3.36 -13.41
CA THR A 140 -4.32 4.34 -12.32
C THR A 140 -4.66 3.62 -11.02
N LEU A 141 -4.23 4.16 -9.89
CA LEU A 141 -4.53 3.64 -8.57
C LEU A 141 -5.28 4.68 -7.77
N VAL A 142 -6.16 4.24 -6.88
CA VAL A 142 -6.69 5.10 -5.83
C VAL A 142 -5.54 5.49 -4.91
N GLY A 143 -5.36 6.78 -4.67
CA GLY A 143 -4.27 7.29 -3.85
C GLY A 143 -4.38 8.78 -3.61
N THR A 144 -3.28 9.44 -3.24
CA THR A 144 -3.25 10.89 -3.03
C THR A 144 -1.94 11.49 -3.54
N ILE A 145 -1.83 12.82 -3.43
CA ILE A 145 -0.61 13.55 -3.76
C ILE A 145 0.21 13.76 -2.49
N GLY A 146 1.41 13.18 -2.47
CA GLY A 146 2.39 13.36 -1.40
C GLY A 146 3.35 14.51 -1.71
N ALA A 147 3.75 15.23 -0.66
CA ALA A 147 4.87 16.16 -0.75
C ALA A 147 6.19 15.39 -0.90
N LYS A 148 7.17 16.04 -1.54
CA LYS A 148 8.57 15.58 -1.47
C LYS A 148 9.08 15.74 -0.03
N PRO A 149 10.11 14.97 0.38
CA PRO A 149 10.85 15.26 1.61
C PRO A 149 11.24 16.75 1.66
N VAL A 150 10.88 17.41 2.76
CA VAL A 150 11.16 18.83 3.01
C VAL A 150 12.24 19.01 4.07
N LEU A 151 12.41 18.03 4.96
CA LEU A 151 13.44 18.02 6.00
C LEU A 151 14.46 16.90 5.79
N THR A 152 15.68 17.15 6.29
CA THR A 152 16.74 16.14 6.31
C THR A 152 16.30 14.93 7.14
N GLY A 153 16.42 13.73 6.56
CA GLY A 153 16.06 12.47 7.22
C GLY A 153 14.63 12.00 6.94
N GLU A 154 13.81 12.79 6.24
CA GLU A 154 12.49 12.33 5.77
C GLU A 154 12.63 11.34 4.60
N GLY A 155 11.83 10.28 4.64
CA GLY A 155 11.72 9.33 3.53
C GLY A 155 10.67 9.74 2.51
N ASN A 156 10.76 9.16 1.30
CA ASN A 156 9.75 9.36 0.27
C ASN A 156 8.41 8.73 0.67
N LEU A 157 7.30 9.47 0.46
CA LEU A 157 5.95 8.94 0.63
C LEU A 157 5.50 8.01 -0.51
N ALA A 158 6.16 8.10 -1.65
CA ALA A 158 6.15 7.07 -2.69
C ALA A 158 7.43 7.18 -3.51
N GLN A 159 7.88 6.05 -4.04
CA GLN A 159 9.11 5.99 -4.80
C GLN A 159 9.04 4.94 -5.90
N THR A 160 9.76 5.17 -6.99
CA THR A 160 9.94 4.21 -8.06
C THR A 160 11.32 3.57 -8.02
N SER A 161 11.42 2.33 -8.47
CA SER A 161 12.69 1.61 -8.58
C SER A 161 12.58 0.48 -9.60
N GLY A 162 13.73 0.02 -10.09
CA GLY A 162 13.81 -1.03 -11.11
C GLY A 162 13.43 -0.54 -12.51
N SER A 163 13.62 -1.42 -13.48
CA SER A 163 13.29 -1.21 -14.90
C SER A 163 13.09 -2.56 -15.55
N SER A 164 12.17 -2.64 -16.53
CA SER A 164 11.86 -3.87 -17.27
C SER A 164 11.59 -5.09 -16.37
N LEU A 165 10.92 -4.87 -15.23
CA LEU A 165 10.61 -5.92 -14.27
C LEU A 165 9.61 -6.92 -14.85
N THR A 166 9.95 -8.20 -14.71
CA THR A 166 9.10 -9.34 -15.06
C THR A 166 8.39 -9.85 -13.80
N GLY A 167 8.00 -11.13 -13.73
CA GLY A 167 7.24 -11.71 -12.61
C GLY A 167 7.96 -11.80 -11.25
N THR A 168 9.19 -11.30 -11.13
CA THR A 168 9.99 -11.39 -9.90
C THR A 168 10.36 -10.01 -9.40
N ALA A 169 10.03 -9.77 -8.13
CA ALA A 169 10.40 -8.54 -7.45
C ALA A 169 11.93 -8.50 -7.21
N PRO A 170 12.59 -7.34 -7.38
CA PRO A 170 14.01 -7.20 -7.01
C PRO A 170 14.26 -7.58 -5.55
N ALA A 171 15.43 -8.17 -5.26
CA ALA A 171 15.79 -8.52 -3.88
C ALA A 171 15.91 -7.29 -2.96
N THR A 172 16.21 -6.13 -3.54
CA THR A 172 16.34 -4.84 -2.83
C THR A 172 15.74 -3.69 -3.62
N ILE A 173 15.13 -2.72 -2.94
CA ILE A 173 14.77 -1.41 -3.52
C ILE A 173 16.06 -0.62 -3.76
N ALA A 174 16.64 -0.77 -4.94
CA ALA A 174 17.83 -0.04 -5.36
C ALA A 174 17.46 1.29 -6.01
N THR A 175 18.25 2.34 -5.71
CA THR A 175 18.14 3.69 -6.31
C THR A 175 16.71 4.23 -6.36
N PRO A 176 16.00 4.33 -5.21
CA PRO A 176 14.64 4.82 -5.21
C PRO A 176 14.57 6.27 -5.68
N ALA A 177 13.69 6.55 -6.64
CA ALA A 177 13.40 7.91 -7.10
C ALA A 177 12.07 8.39 -6.51
N PHE A 178 12.01 9.64 -6.05
CA PHE A 178 10.78 10.22 -5.52
C PHE A 178 9.64 10.17 -6.56
N LYS A 179 8.45 9.78 -6.11
CA LYS A 179 7.21 9.83 -6.87
C LYS A 179 6.17 10.62 -6.07
N ARG A 180 5.58 11.62 -6.72
CA ARG A 180 4.60 12.52 -6.08
C ARG A 180 3.26 11.82 -5.79
N GLN A 181 2.84 10.92 -6.67
CA GLN A 181 1.62 10.14 -6.53
C GLN A 181 1.83 9.01 -5.52
N VAL A 182 1.04 8.97 -4.45
CA VAL A 182 1.10 7.97 -3.38
C VAL A 182 -0.14 7.07 -3.46
N PRO A 183 -0.02 5.84 -3.99
CA PRO A 183 -1.11 4.87 -3.96
C PRO A 183 -1.53 4.49 -2.54
N LEU A 184 -2.83 4.27 -2.35
CA LEU A 184 -3.38 3.59 -1.18
C LEU A 184 -2.99 2.10 -1.24
N VAL A 185 -2.49 1.59 -0.14
CA VAL A 185 -2.31 0.15 0.09
C VAL A 185 -2.99 -0.27 1.38
N ILE A 186 -3.57 -1.47 1.36
CA ILE A 186 -4.15 -2.12 2.53
C ILE A 186 -3.49 -3.49 2.68
N ALA A 187 -2.87 -3.74 3.82
CA ALA A 187 -2.30 -5.03 4.20
C ALA A 187 -3.22 -5.74 5.19
N THR A 188 -3.38 -7.06 5.04
CA THR A 188 -4.19 -7.93 5.90
C THR A 188 -3.48 -9.24 6.15
#